data_AF-A0A450SI04-F1
#
_entry.id   AF-A0A450SI04-F1
#
_cell.length_a   1.000
_cell.length_b   1.000
_cell.length_c   1.000
_cell.angle_alpha   90.00
_cell.angle_beta   90.00
_cell.angle_gamma   90.00
#
_symmetry.space_group_name_H-M   'P 1'
#
loop_
_entity.id
_entity.type
_entity.pdbx_description
1 polymer ?
#
loop_
_entity_poly.entity_id
_entity_poly.type
_entity_poly.pdbx_seq_one_letter_code
_entity_poly.pdbx_strand_id
1 'polypeptide(L)' 'MNNSSFSPTSPDRDGYPKVTQVDLDRARFRVGLEPVPRRQRITLSLDTNLIDYFQIQGRRAGLSNPD' A
#
# COMPACT_ATOMS: atom_id res chain seq x y z
N MET A 1 27.51 -12.71 15.31
CA MET A 1 26.18 -12.96 15.91
C MET A 1 25.12 -12.44 14.97
N ASN A 2 24.58 -13.33 14.14
CA ASN A 2 23.47 -13.08 13.24
C ASN A 2 22.21 -13.63 13.90
N ASN A 3 21.43 -12.75 14.54
CA ASN A 3 20.16 -13.11 15.16
C ASN A 3 19.09 -13.17 14.07
N SER A 4 19.21 -14.15 13.18
CA SER A 4 18.20 -14.46 12.17
C SER A 4 17.04 -15.17 12.87
N SER A 5 16.18 -14.39 13.52
CA SER A 5 14.95 -14.88 14.12
C SER A 5 13.97 -15.25 13.01
N PHE A 6 13.97 -16.51 12.62
CA PHE A 6 12.91 -17.09 11.78
C PHE A 6 12.08 -18.04 12.65
N SER A 7 10.85 -17.64 12.95
CA SER A 7 9.88 -18.54 13.54
C SER A 7 9.38 -19.49 12.44
N PRO A 8 9.37 -20.81 12.65
CA PRO A 8 8.67 -21.73 11.76
C PRO A 8 7.21 -21.30 11.67
N THR A 9 6.69 -21.04 10.47
CA THR A 9 5.25 -20.94 10.29
C THR A 9 4.66 -22.29 10.70
N SER A 10 3.81 -22.29 11.73
CA SER A 10 3.14 -23.49 12.21
C SER A 10 2.50 -24.25 11.04
N PRO A 11 2.64 -25.59 10.96
CA PRO A 11 1.91 -26.39 9.97
C PRO A 11 0.40 -26.42 10.28
N ASP A 12 0.02 -26.06 11.51
CA ASP A 12 -1.36 -25.81 11.87
C ASP A 12 -1.74 -24.47 11.24
N ARG A 13 -2.49 -24.57 10.14
CA ARG A 13 -2.93 -23.44 9.34
C ARG A 13 -3.64 -22.48 10.28
N ASP A 14 -2.98 -21.38 10.62
CA ASP A 14 -3.47 -20.46 11.64
C ASP A 14 -4.98 -20.23 11.43
N GLY A 15 -5.79 -20.58 12.43
CA GLY A 15 -7.25 -20.57 12.41
C GLY A 15 -7.85 -19.16 12.32
N TYR A 16 -7.14 -18.23 11.68
CA TYR A 16 -7.64 -16.89 11.43
C TYR A 16 -8.83 -16.99 10.49
N PRO A 17 -9.96 -16.34 10.85
CA PRO A 17 -11.11 -16.31 9.99
C PRO A 17 -10.76 -15.65 8.66
N LYS A 18 -11.40 -16.13 7.59
CA LYS A 18 -11.25 -15.53 6.27
C LYS A 18 -11.68 -14.06 6.36
N VAL A 19 -10.80 -13.16 5.93
CA VAL A 19 -11.10 -11.72 5.84
C VAL A 19 -12.30 -11.52 4.91
N THR A 20 -13.34 -10.88 5.41
CA THR A 20 -14.57 -10.57 4.68
C THR A 20 -14.59 -9.13 4.18
N GLN A 21 -15.52 -8.81 3.28
CA GLN A 21 -15.72 -7.42 2.85
C GLN A 21 -16.11 -6.52 4.03
N VAL A 22 -16.90 -7.03 4.97
CA VAL A 22 -17.31 -6.30 6.17
C VAL A 22 -16.10 -5.91 7.03
N ASP A 23 -15.06 -6.75 7.07
CA ASP A 23 -13.82 -6.46 7.80
C ASP A 23 -13.04 -5.32 7.13
N LEU A 24 -13.00 -5.29 5.80
CA LEU A 24 -12.38 -4.22 5.03
C LEU A 24 -13.13 -2.90 5.17
N ASP A 25 -14.46 -2.94 5.12
CA ASP A 25 -15.31 -1.75 5.25
C ASP A 25 -15.17 -1.11 6.65
N ARG A 26 -14.90 -1.94 7.67
CA ARG A 26 -14.63 -1.49 9.05
C ARG A 26 -13.19 -1.05 9.28
N ALA A 27 -12.26 -1.35 8.36
CA ALA A 27 -10.86 -1.04 8.55
C ALA A 27 -10.63 0.47 8.74
N ARG A 28 -9.83 0.82 9.76
CA ARG A 28 -9.46 2.21 10.04
C ARG A 28 -7.95 2.37 10.01
N PHE A 29 -7.50 3.48 9.43
CA PHE A 29 -6.10 3.87 9.47
C PHE A 29 -5.70 4.23 10.91
N ARG A 30 -4.63 3.59 11.40
CA ARG A 30 -4.13 3.73 12.77
C ARG A 30 -2.63 4.00 12.77
N VAL A 31 -2.15 4.74 13.77
CA VAL A 31 -0.73 4.92 14.08
C VAL A 31 -0.56 4.61 15.56
N GLY A 32 0.35 3.70 15.92
CA GLY A 32 0.55 3.32 17.32
C GLY A 32 -0.72 2.77 18.01
N LEU A 33 -1.52 1.99 17.28
CA LEU A 33 -2.84 1.48 17.71
C LEU A 33 -3.91 2.55 17.93
N GLU A 34 -3.65 3.83 17.71
CA GLU A 34 -4.68 4.86 17.80
C GLU A 34 -5.28 5.20 16.43
N PRO A 35 -6.61 5.31 16.29
CA PRO A 35 -7.23 5.75 15.04
C PRO A 35 -6.81 7.18 14.74
N VAL A 36 -6.34 7.41 13.51
CA VAL A 36 -5.86 8.73 13.09
C VAL A 36 -6.96 9.43 12.28
N PRO A 37 -7.27 10.71 12.56
CA PRO A 37 -8.13 11.50 11.70
C PRO A 37 -7.60 11.46 10.28
N ARG A 38 -8.45 11.11 9.31
CA ARG A 38 -8.06 11.15 7.89
C ARG A 38 -7.65 12.60 7.60
N ARG A 39 -6.37 12.82 7.30
CA ARG A 39 -5.89 14.12 6.85
C ARG A 39 -6.75 14.57 5.68
N GLN A 40 -7.13 15.85 5.67
CA GLN A 40 -7.96 16.44 4.62
C GLN A 40 -7.52 15.91 3.26
N ARG A 41 -8.49 15.58 2.41
CA ARG A 41 -8.25 15.10 1.06
C ARG A 41 -7.58 16.23 0.28
N ILE A 42 -6.25 16.27 0.33
CA ILE A 42 -5.47 17.23 -0.44
C ILE A 42 -5.56 16.72 -1.88
N THR A 43 -6.23 17.47 -2.74
CA THR A 43 -6.11 17.23 -4.18
C THR A 43 -4.68 17.57 -4.55
N LEU A 44 -3.82 16.55 -4.59
CA LEU A 44 -2.48 16.67 -5.15
C LEU A 44 -2.65 16.72 -6.66
N SER A 45 -2.96 17.91 -7.18
CA SER A 45 -2.82 18.20 -8.59
C SER A 45 -1.34 18.09 -8.90
N LEU A 46 -0.95 17.06 -9.66
CA LEU A 46 0.39 17.03 -10.23
C LEU A 46 0.52 18.25 -11.14
N ASP A 47 1.55 19.05 -10.90
CA ASP A 47 1.98 20.08 -11.85
C ASP A 47 2.12 19.41 -13.24
N THR A 48 1.66 20.08 -14.29
CA THR A 48 1.79 19.60 -15.67
C THR A 48 3.22 19.18 -16.00
N ASN A 49 4.21 19.88 -15.45
CA ASN A 49 5.63 19.56 -15.63
C ASN A 49 6.03 18.22 -14.96
N LEU A 50 5.39 17.84 -13.85
CA LEU A 50 5.63 16.56 -13.18
C LEU A 50 5.01 15.41 -13.96
N ILE A 51 3.82 15.61 -14.55
CA ILE A 51 3.18 14.63 -15.43
C ILE A 51 4.09 14.36 -16.63
N ASP A 52 4.58 15.40 -17.28
CA ASP A 52 5.48 15.28 -18.44
C ASP A 52 6.79 14.57 -18.07
N TYR A 53 7.37 14.91 -16.91
CA TYR A 53 8.56 14.22 -16.40
C TYR A 53 8.32 12.71 -16.26
N PHE A 54 7.24 12.29 -15.59
CA PHE A 54 6.96 10.87 -15.39
C PHE A 54 6.57 10.15 -16.68
N GLN A 55 5.91 10.82 -17.63
CA GLN A 55 5.67 10.25 -18.96
C GLN A 55 6.99 10.00 -19.71
N ILE A 56 7.92 10.96 -19.67
CA ILE A 56 9.25 10.81 -20.29
C ILE A 56 10.00 9.64 -19.64
N GLN A 57 9.99 9.56 -18.30
CA GLN A 57 10.65 8.46 -17.59
C GLN A 57 9.99 7.10 -17.89
N GLY A 58 8.65 7.04 -17.98
CA GLY A 58 7.92 5.83 -18.37
C GLY A 58 8.29 5.35 -19.76
N ARG A 59 8.35 6.26 -20.75
CA ARG A 59 8.82 5.93 -22.11
C ARG A 59 10.27 5.43 -22.11
N ARG A 60 11.16 6.06 -21.34
CA ARG A 60 12.56 5.62 -21.20
C ARG A 60 12.69 4.24 -20.55
N ALA A 61 11.75 3.88 -19.68
CA ALA A 61 11.68 2.58 -19.02
C ALA A 61 10.91 1.51 -19.83
N GLY A 62 10.43 1.83 -21.03
CA GLY A 62 9.65 0.90 -21.87
C GLY A 62 8.20 0.69 -21.42
N LEU A 63 7.70 1.53 -20.50
CA LEU A 63 6.32 1.53 -20.04
C LEU A 63 5.52 2.54 -20.88
N SER A 64 5.10 2.13 -22.08
CA SER A 64 4.12 2.88 -22.88
C SER A 64 2.71 2.40 -22.55
N ASN A 65 1.78 3.33 -22.30
CA ASN A 65 0.36 2.98 -22.30
C ASN A 65 -0.05 2.59 -23.73
N PRO A 66 -0.76 1.47 -23.93
CA PRO A 66 -1.37 1.15 -25.22
C PRO A 66 -2.48 2.17 -25.52
N ASP A 67 -2.62 2.50 -26.80
CA ASP A 67 -3.61 3.43 -27.38
C ASP A 67 -5.06 3.07 -27.04
#